data_AF-A0A2E2D435-F1
#
_entry.id   AF-A0A2E2D435-F1
#
_cell.length_a   1.000
_cell.length_b   1.000
_cell.length_c   1.000
_cell.angle_alpha   90.00
_cell.angle_beta   90.00
_cell.angle_gamma   90.00
#
_symmetry.space_group_name_H-M   'P 1'
#
loop_
_entity.id
_entity.type
_entity.pdbx_description
1 polymer ?
#
loop_
_entity_poly.entity_id
_entity_poly.type
_entity_poly.pdbx_seq_one_letter_code
_entity_poly.pdbx_strand_id
1 'polypeptide(L)'
;MTDWRNIDKATILTGTDENGNRYLSQFLKEYEQTFQPDMINAGCQRCLDDYYNKFIKYLNTMGTKVKNESGYKLKAKYDGIPLEFGSQTFVRNSTITKQQGDFLLKNHARGEELFEVIPEPTADADGGDALKELTKLERKELNAQADALGLDGASYANKGEVAQAILDKQAEPVIEDTDNGEPTADADGGEDTDQDDQVTE
;
A
#
# COMPACT_ATOMS: atom_id res chain seq x y z
N MET A 1 1.02 -17.72 -14.17
CA MET A 1 2.30 -17.05 -14.43
C MET A 1 3.07 -17.14 -13.15
N THR A 2 4.15 -17.91 -13.16
CA THR A 2 4.99 -18.10 -11.97
C THR A 2 5.71 -16.79 -11.65
N ASP A 3 5.77 -16.41 -10.37
CA ASP A 3 6.56 -15.25 -9.97
C ASP A 3 8.04 -15.62 -9.88
N TRP A 4 8.74 -15.50 -11.00
CA TRP A 4 10.16 -15.81 -11.13
C TRP A 4 11.08 -14.93 -10.28
N ARG A 5 10.56 -13.85 -9.67
CA ARG A 5 11.34 -12.97 -8.78
C ARG A 5 11.65 -13.62 -7.43
N ASN A 6 10.85 -14.61 -7.02
CA ASN A 6 10.98 -15.29 -5.73
C ASN A 6 11.82 -16.59 -5.81
N ILE A 7 12.29 -16.95 -7.00
CA ILE A 7 13.09 -18.14 -7.23
C ILE A 7 14.49 -17.69 -7.65
N ASP A 8 15.53 -18.22 -7.01
CA ASP A 8 16.89 -17.86 -7.36
C ASP A 8 17.25 -18.35 -8.79
N LYS A 9 18.13 -17.61 -9.45
CA LYS A 9 18.54 -17.88 -10.83
C LYS A 9 19.10 -19.29 -11.00
N ALA A 10 19.86 -19.80 -10.04
CA ALA A 10 20.44 -21.14 -10.17
C ALA A 10 19.35 -22.21 -10.14
N THR A 11 18.39 -22.11 -9.22
CA THR A 11 17.21 -22.98 -9.15
C THR A 11 16.38 -22.91 -10.43
N ILE A 12 16.20 -21.73 -11.02
CA ILE A 12 15.49 -21.59 -12.31
C ILE A 12 16.21 -22.35 -13.42
N LEU A 13 17.53 -22.23 -13.50
CA LEU A 13 18.31 -22.78 -14.62
C LEU A 13 18.60 -24.28 -14.47
N THR A 14 18.72 -24.81 -13.26
CA THR A 14 19.15 -26.20 -13.02
C THR A 14 18.19 -27.05 -12.21
N GLY A 15 17.24 -26.43 -11.50
CA GLY A 15 16.35 -27.10 -10.55
C GLY A 15 15.08 -27.71 -11.16
N THR A 16 14.34 -28.41 -10.30
CA THR A 16 13.03 -28.99 -10.59
C THR A 16 12.02 -28.58 -9.52
N ASP A 17 10.76 -28.49 -9.91
CA ASP A 17 9.64 -28.26 -8.99
C ASP A 17 9.27 -29.54 -8.22
N GLU A 18 8.30 -29.42 -7.31
CA GLU A 18 7.78 -30.51 -6.49
C GLU A 18 7.15 -31.66 -7.31
N ASN A 19 6.78 -31.38 -8.57
CA ASN A 19 6.20 -32.34 -9.51
C ASN A 19 7.25 -32.98 -10.43
N GLY A 20 8.54 -32.65 -10.26
CA GLY A 20 9.63 -33.15 -11.08
C GLY A 20 9.81 -32.45 -12.43
N ASN A 21 9.10 -31.35 -12.69
CA ASN A 21 9.27 -30.57 -13.91
C ASN A 21 10.47 -29.62 -13.78
N ARG A 22 11.23 -29.42 -14.86
CA ARG A 22 12.33 -28.46 -14.87
C ARG A 22 11.82 -27.02 -14.85
N TYR A 23 12.34 -26.21 -13.93
CA TYR A 23 12.04 -24.78 -13.89
C TYR A 23 12.44 -24.08 -15.19
N LEU A 24 13.57 -24.49 -15.78
CA LEU A 24 14.06 -23.93 -17.04
C LEU A 24 13.02 -24.02 -18.16
N SER A 25 12.34 -25.17 -18.29
CA SER A 25 11.33 -25.36 -19.34
C SER A 25 10.12 -24.47 -19.13
N GLN A 26 9.69 -24.30 -17.88
CA GLN A 26 8.57 -23.42 -17.52
C GLN A 26 8.94 -21.94 -17.76
N PHE A 27 10.14 -21.55 -17.32
CA PHE A 27 10.69 -20.21 -17.50
C PHE A 27 10.77 -19.83 -18.98
N LEU A 28 11.36 -20.69 -19.83
CA LEU A 28 11.50 -20.42 -21.26
C LEU A 28 10.15 -20.34 -21.96
N LYS A 29 9.17 -21.16 -21.55
CA LYS A 29 7.80 -21.10 -22.08
C LYS A 29 7.13 -19.76 -21.78
N GLU A 30 7.22 -19.27 -20.54
CA GLU A 30 6.64 -17.96 -20.19
C GLU A 30 7.41 -16.79 -20.84
N TYR A 31 8.73 -16.92 -20.98
CA TYR A 31 9.56 -15.98 -21.73
C TYR A 31 9.14 -15.90 -23.20
N GLU A 32 8.95 -17.04 -23.86
CA GLU A 32 8.52 -17.14 -25.26
C GLU A 32 7.15 -16.48 -25.46
N GLN A 33 6.20 -16.76 -24.56
CA GLN A 33 4.87 -16.14 -24.59
C GLN A 33 4.93 -14.62 -24.42
N THR A 34 5.87 -14.13 -23.63
CA THR A 34 6.00 -12.70 -23.31
C THR A 34 6.70 -11.92 -24.42
N PHE A 35 7.80 -12.45 -24.97
CA PHE A 35 8.67 -11.73 -25.89
C PHE A 35 8.58 -12.19 -27.35
N GLN A 36 7.95 -13.32 -27.61
CA GLN A 36 7.80 -13.93 -28.94
C GLN A 36 9.10 -13.92 -29.76
N PRO A 37 10.23 -14.43 -29.21
CA PRO A 37 11.49 -14.48 -29.93
C PRO A 37 11.41 -15.48 -31.09
N ASP A 38 12.08 -15.20 -32.20
CA ASP A 38 12.11 -16.10 -33.36
C ASP A 38 12.76 -17.46 -33.05
N MET A 39 13.69 -17.51 -32.09
CA MET A 39 14.37 -18.72 -31.65
C MET A 39 14.83 -18.63 -30.20
N ILE A 40 14.62 -19.71 -29.44
CA ILE A 40 15.14 -19.87 -28.08
C ILE A 40 16.25 -20.92 -28.08
N ASN A 41 17.42 -20.52 -27.61
CA ASN A 41 18.53 -21.44 -27.39
C ASN A 41 18.66 -21.80 -25.91
N ALA A 42 18.12 -22.96 -25.52
CA ALA A 42 18.17 -23.48 -24.16
C ALA A 42 19.53 -24.10 -23.77
N GLY A 43 20.44 -24.32 -24.73
CA GLY A 43 21.77 -24.88 -24.48
C GLY A 43 22.87 -23.83 -24.29
N CYS A 44 22.56 -22.55 -24.51
CA CYS A 44 23.51 -21.45 -24.44
C CYS A 44 23.42 -20.75 -23.08
N GLN A 45 24.40 -20.95 -22.19
CA GLN A 45 24.40 -20.37 -20.85
C GLN A 45 24.30 -18.83 -20.86
N ARG A 46 25.05 -18.16 -21.74
CA ARG A 46 24.96 -16.69 -21.89
C ARG A 46 23.57 -16.23 -22.31
N CYS A 47 22.94 -16.98 -23.21
CA CYS A 47 21.60 -16.68 -23.69
C CYS A 47 20.57 -16.85 -22.56
N LEU A 48 20.70 -17.91 -21.75
CA LEU A 48 19.85 -18.12 -20.56
C LEU A 48 19.99 -16.98 -19.55
N ASP A 49 21.20 -16.48 -19.34
CA ASP A 49 21.45 -15.33 -18.48
C ASP A 49 20.77 -14.06 -19.02
N ASP A 50 20.86 -13.82 -20.33
CA ASP A 50 20.20 -12.68 -20.98
C ASP A 50 18.68 -12.78 -20.92
N TYR A 51 18.11 -13.97 -21.15
CA TYR A 51 16.68 -14.22 -21.02
C TYR A 51 16.21 -13.95 -19.60
N TYR A 52 16.93 -14.46 -18.59
CA TYR A 52 16.66 -14.22 -17.18
C TYR A 52 16.66 -12.71 -16.87
N ASN A 53 17.74 -12.02 -17.20
CA ASN A 53 17.87 -10.58 -16.90
C ASN A 53 16.77 -9.76 -17.58
N LYS A 54 16.49 -10.05 -18.86
CA LYS A 54 15.43 -9.36 -19.61
C LYS A 54 14.05 -9.64 -19.02
N PHE A 55 13.78 -10.88 -18.63
CA PHE A 55 12.48 -11.26 -18.10
C PHE A 55 12.25 -10.71 -16.70
N ILE A 56 13.23 -10.83 -15.79
CA ILE A 56 13.15 -10.23 -14.45
C ILE A 56 13.00 -8.72 -14.54
N LYS A 57 13.75 -8.05 -15.45
CA LYS A 57 13.56 -6.62 -15.71
C LYS A 57 12.14 -6.32 -16.17
N TYR A 58 11.59 -7.11 -17.09
CA TYR A 58 10.19 -6.99 -17.50
C TYR A 58 9.24 -7.22 -16.33
N LEU A 59 9.44 -8.23 -15.49
CA LEU A 59 8.59 -8.50 -14.33
C LEU A 59 8.61 -7.34 -13.32
N ASN A 60 9.77 -6.73 -13.12
CA ASN A 60 9.94 -5.58 -12.23
C ASN A 60 9.38 -4.26 -12.81
N THR A 61 9.28 -4.13 -14.13
CA THR A 61 8.87 -2.88 -14.79
C THR A 61 7.45 -2.92 -15.37
N MET A 62 6.97 -4.09 -15.78
CA MET A 62 5.76 -4.30 -16.57
C MET A 62 4.96 -5.53 -16.13
N GLY A 63 5.60 -6.55 -15.54
CA GLY A 63 4.97 -7.84 -15.21
C GLY A 63 4.12 -7.82 -13.95
N THR A 64 4.14 -6.74 -13.17
CA THR A 64 3.05 -6.38 -12.26
C THR A 64 1.91 -5.71 -13.02
N LYS A 65 1.31 -6.44 -13.97
CA LYS A 65 -0.16 -6.43 -14.01
C LYS A 65 -0.60 -7.25 -12.80
N VAL A 66 -0.38 -6.71 -11.59
CA VAL A 66 -1.19 -7.12 -10.45
C VAL A 66 -2.60 -6.89 -10.96
N LYS A 67 -3.34 -7.98 -11.22
CA LYS A 67 -4.75 -7.84 -11.54
C LYS A 67 -5.29 -7.00 -10.41
N ASN A 68 -5.92 -5.90 -10.78
CA ASN A 68 -6.49 -5.04 -9.78
C ASN A 68 -7.67 -5.80 -9.15
N GLU A 69 -7.38 -6.52 -8.07
CA GLU A 69 -8.36 -7.30 -7.31
C GLU A 69 -9.17 -6.41 -6.37
N SER A 70 -8.89 -5.09 -6.33
CA SER A 70 -9.71 -4.17 -5.55
C SER A 70 -11.14 -4.05 -6.08
N GLY A 71 -11.36 -4.38 -7.36
CA GLY A 71 -12.64 -4.19 -8.04
C GLY A 71 -13.02 -2.73 -8.31
N TYR A 72 -12.23 -1.77 -7.81
CA TYR A 72 -12.39 -0.35 -8.11
C TYR A 72 -11.83 -0.01 -9.48
N LYS A 73 -12.57 0.82 -10.22
CA LYS A 73 -12.11 1.43 -11.48
C LYS A 73 -12.44 2.91 -11.47
N LEU A 74 -11.41 3.74 -11.56
CA LEU A 74 -11.52 5.18 -11.77
C LEU A 74 -11.96 5.49 -13.20
N LYS A 75 -12.77 6.53 -13.38
CA LYS A 75 -13.06 7.07 -14.72
C LYS A 75 -11.75 7.47 -15.39
N ALA A 76 -11.66 7.29 -16.71
CA ALA A 76 -10.42 7.56 -17.46
C ALA A 76 -9.84 8.98 -17.23
N LYS A 77 -10.69 10.00 -17.02
CA LYS A 77 -10.26 11.38 -16.72
C LYS A 77 -9.59 11.55 -15.34
N TYR A 78 -9.72 10.57 -14.45
CA TYR A 78 -9.18 10.56 -13.10
C TYR A 78 -8.16 9.42 -12.90
N ASP A 79 -7.72 8.75 -13.98
CA ASP A 79 -6.67 7.76 -13.89
C ASP A 79 -5.31 8.47 -13.64
N GLY A 80 -4.69 8.20 -12.49
CA GLY A 80 -3.47 8.88 -12.07
C GLY A 80 -3.68 10.15 -11.26
N ILE A 81 -4.79 10.27 -10.52
CA ILE A 81 -4.97 11.34 -9.53
C ILE A 81 -4.10 11.10 -8.29
N PRO A 82 -3.67 12.16 -7.57
CA PRO A 82 -3.05 11.97 -6.26
C PRO A 82 -4.07 11.43 -5.26
N LEU A 83 -3.61 10.62 -4.28
CA LEU A 83 -4.45 10.04 -3.25
C LEU A 83 -5.15 11.11 -2.38
N GLU A 84 -4.42 12.18 -2.08
CA GLU A 84 -4.87 13.36 -1.36
C GLU A 84 -4.14 14.61 -1.86
N PHE A 85 -4.60 15.79 -1.48
CA PHE A 85 -3.99 17.04 -1.90
C PHE A 85 -2.53 17.12 -1.42
N GLY A 86 -1.59 17.26 -2.36
CA GLY A 86 -0.16 17.32 -2.06
C GLY A 86 0.56 15.97 -1.95
N SER A 87 -0.15 14.84 -2.09
CA SER A 87 0.48 13.51 -2.04
C SER A 87 1.36 13.21 -3.25
N GLN A 88 2.50 12.56 -3.02
CA GLN A 88 3.33 11.98 -4.08
C GLN A 88 2.78 10.62 -4.58
N THR A 89 1.77 10.08 -3.92
CA THR A 89 1.16 8.79 -4.26
C THR A 89 0.04 9.01 -5.28
N PHE A 90 0.28 8.54 -6.51
CA PHE A 90 -0.70 8.60 -7.60
C PHE A 90 -1.46 7.29 -7.72
N VAL A 91 -2.79 7.39 -7.68
CA VAL A 91 -3.71 6.27 -7.80
C VAL A 91 -4.06 6.05 -9.26
N ARG A 92 -3.72 4.87 -9.78
CA ARG A 92 -3.95 4.49 -11.18
C ARG A 92 -4.85 3.27 -11.27
N ASN A 93 -5.64 3.15 -12.33
CA ASN A 93 -6.49 1.99 -12.57
C ASN A 93 -5.72 0.65 -12.57
N SER A 94 -4.48 0.67 -13.06
CA SER A 94 -3.62 -0.52 -13.09
C SER A 94 -3.12 -0.97 -11.72
N THR A 95 -3.16 -0.11 -10.70
CA THR A 95 -2.50 -0.35 -9.40
C THR A 95 -3.34 0.04 -8.18
N ILE A 96 -4.55 0.57 -8.35
CA ILE A 96 -5.40 1.02 -7.24
C ILE A 96 -5.70 -0.15 -6.30
N THR A 97 -5.37 0.00 -5.02
CA THR A 97 -5.69 -1.00 -4.00
C THR A 97 -7.07 -0.74 -3.41
N LYS A 98 -7.66 -1.74 -2.72
CA LYS A 98 -8.95 -1.57 -2.05
C LYS A 98 -8.91 -0.42 -1.04
N GLN A 99 -7.85 -0.32 -0.25
CA GLN A 99 -7.66 0.75 0.73
C GLN A 99 -7.61 2.14 0.06
N GLN A 100 -6.93 2.26 -1.08
CA GLN A 100 -6.88 3.53 -1.84
C GLN A 100 -8.25 3.88 -2.43
N GLY A 101 -8.98 2.89 -2.94
CA GLY A 101 -10.36 3.06 -3.42
C GLY A 101 -11.30 3.52 -2.32
N ASP A 102 -11.29 2.84 -1.18
CA ASP A 102 -12.09 3.16 0.01
C ASP A 102 -11.75 4.57 0.55
N PHE A 103 -10.46 4.92 0.58
CA PHE A 103 -9.99 6.23 1.01
C PHE A 103 -10.48 7.35 0.08
N LEU A 104 -10.34 7.18 -1.24
CA LEU A 104 -10.82 8.15 -2.22
C LEU A 104 -12.35 8.30 -2.18
N LEU A 105 -13.06 7.20 -1.93
CA LEU A 105 -14.51 7.22 -1.81
C LEU A 105 -14.98 8.05 -0.61
N LYS A 106 -14.29 7.93 0.53
CA LYS A 106 -14.65 8.62 1.78
C LYS A 106 -14.13 10.06 1.88
N ASN A 107 -12.90 10.31 1.42
CA ASN A 107 -12.18 11.56 1.74
C ASN A 107 -12.06 12.52 0.55
N HIS A 108 -12.24 12.07 -0.69
CA HIS A 108 -12.13 12.95 -1.85
C HIS A 108 -13.42 13.76 -2.03
N ALA A 109 -13.32 15.06 -2.32
CA ALA A 109 -14.48 15.95 -2.51
C ALA A 109 -15.46 15.49 -3.60
N ARG A 110 -14.99 14.64 -4.52
CA ARG A 110 -15.80 14.03 -5.60
C ARG A 110 -16.22 12.59 -5.33
N GLY A 111 -15.74 11.95 -4.26
CA GLY A 111 -16.10 10.60 -3.80
C GLY A 111 -16.44 9.60 -4.92
N GLU A 112 -17.69 9.16 -4.95
CA GLU A 112 -18.25 8.23 -5.94
C GLU A 112 -18.08 8.68 -7.40
N GLU A 113 -18.11 9.99 -7.66
CA GLU A 113 -18.01 10.51 -9.03
C GLU A 113 -16.66 10.23 -9.68
N LEU A 114 -15.64 9.91 -8.89
CA LEU A 114 -14.33 9.49 -9.38
C LEU A 114 -14.36 8.13 -10.07
N PHE A 115 -15.28 7.26 -9.66
CA PHE A 115 -15.28 5.86 -10.04
C PHE A 115 -16.24 5.60 -11.22
N GLU A 116 -15.79 4.75 -12.14
CA GLU A 116 -16.60 4.11 -13.17
C GLU A 116 -17.20 2.80 -12.65
N VAL A 117 -16.44 2.05 -11.84
CA VAL A 117 -16.88 0.83 -11.17
C VAL A 117 -16.48 0.91 -9.70
N ILE A 118 -17.45 0.66 -8.84
CA ILE A 118 -17.28 0.47 -7.41
C ILE A 118 -17.63 -0.99 -7.15
N PRO A 119 -16.75 -1.79 -6.50
CA PRO A 119 -17.08 -3.15 -6.15
C PRO A 119 -18.28 -3.15 -5.21
N GLU A 120 -19.25 -4.02 -5.47
CA GLU A 120 -20.29 -4.26 -4.48
C GLU A 120 -19.62 -4.79 -3.20
N PRO A 121 -20.08 -4.38 -2.01
CA PRO A 121 -19.55 -4.88 -0.77
C PRO A 121 -19.83 -6.38 -0.69
N THR A 122 -18.89 -7.19 -1.14
CA THR A 122 -18.87 -8.61 -0.83
C THR A 122 -18.71 -8.69 0.68
N ALA A 123 -19.57 -9.45 1.36
CA ALA A 123 -19.55 -9.66 2.81
C ALA A 123 -18.20 -10.18 3.38
N ASP A 124 -17.22 -10.43 2.50
CA ASP A 124 -15.88 -10.92 2.77
C ASP A 124 -14.78 -9.83 2.68
N ALA A 125 -15.10 -8.57 2.33
CA ALA A 125 -14.11 -7.51 2.11
C ALA A 125 -14.25 -6.30 3.05
N ASP A 126 -14.94 -6.45 4.17
CA ASP A 126 -15.26 -5.35 5.08
C ASP A 126 -14.95 -5.72 6.51
N GLY A 127 -13.68 -5.68 6.92
CA GLY A 127 -13.26 -5.97 8.30
C GLY A 127 -13.73 -7.31 8.86
N GLY A 128 -14.40 -8.15 8.07
CA GLY A 128 -15.24 -9.24 8.56
C GLY A 128 -14.41 -10.43 8.95
N ASP A 129 -13.28 -10.65 8.28
CA ASP A 129 -12.32 -11.67 8.67
C ASP A 129 -11.54 -11.22 9.93
N ALA A 130 -11.10 -9.96 9.98
CA ALA A 130 -10.44 -9.40 11.16
C ALA A 130 -11.38 -9.31 12.38
N LEU A 131 -12.66 -8.97 12.18
CA LEU A 131 -13.70 -8.96 13.20
C LEU A 131 -14.06 -10.38 13.63
N LYS A 132 -14.11 -11.34 12.69
CA LYS A 132 -14.27 -12.77 13.01
C LYS A 132 -13.08 -13.28 13.83
N GLU A 133 -11.85 -12.88 13.52
CA GLU A 133 -10.67 -13.23 14.31
C GLU A 133 -10.69 -12.58 15.70
N LEU A 134 -10.99 -11.29 15.79
CA LEU A 134 -11.10 -10.58 17.07
C LEU A 134 -12.24 -11.13 17.93
N THR A 135 -13.39 -11.49 17.35
CA THR A 135 -14.51 -12.07 18.11
C THR A 135 -14.30 -13.53 18.54
N LYS A 136 -13.23 -14.20 18.05
CA LYS A 136 -12.72 -15.48 18.58
C LYS A 136 -11.87 -15.31 19.83
N LEU A 137 -11.29 -14.13 20.05
CA LEU A 137 -10.53 -13.83 21.27
C LEU A 137 -11.46 -13.74 22.48
N GLU A 138 -10.89 -14.01 23.66
CA GLU A 138 -11.62 -13.86 24.91
C GLU A 138 -11.88 -12.38 25.21
N ARG A 139 -13.00 -12.10 25.89
CA ARG A 139 -13.39 -10.72 26.25
C ARG A 139 -12.28 -9.95 26.97
N LYS A 140 -11.52 -10.66 27.81
CA LYS A 140 -10.39 -10.08 28.55
C LYS A 140 -9.26 -9.63 27.64
N GLU A 141 -8.99 -10.37 26.56
CA GLU A 141 -7.95 -10.06 25.59
C GLU A 141 -8.36 -8.89 24.71
N LEU A 142 -9.63 -8.85 24.29
CA LEU A 142 -10.20 -7.72 23.57
C LEU A 142 -10.13 -6.43 24.39
N ASN A 143 -10.45 -6.49 25.68
CA ASN A 143 -10.35 -5.30 26.54
C ASN A 143 -8.90 -4.82 26.67
N ALA A 144 -7.94 -5.73 26.85
CA ALA A 144 -6.52 -5.36 26.91
C ALA A 144 -6.02 -4.71 25.60
N GLN A 145 -6.50 -5.18 24.45
CA GLN A 145 -6.19 -4.57 23.15
C GLN A 145 -6.85 -3.21 22.98
N ALA A 146 -8.10 -3.04 23.41
CA ALA A 146 -8.80 -1.76 23.42
C ALA A 146 -8.06 -0.75 24.32
N ASP A 147 -7.68 -1.15 25.54
CA ASP A 147 -6.97 -0.31 26.49
C ASP A 147 -5.60 0.13 25.94
N ALA A 148 -4.89 -0.76 25.24
CA ALA A 148 -3.63 -0.44 24.57
C ALA A 148 -3.79 0.59 23.43
N LEU A 149 -4.98 0.68 22.83
CA LEU A 149 -5.36 1.66 21.81
C LEU A 149 -5.99 2.94 22.41
N GLY A 150 -6.03 3.06 23.74
CA GLY A 150 -6.64 4.19 24.43
C GLY A 150 -8.18 4.17 24.45
N LEU A 151 -8.79 3.03 24.13
CA LEU A 151 -10.23 2.80 24.27
C LEU A 151 -10.51 2.16 25.62
N ASP A 152 -11.59 2.55 26.31
CA ASP A 152 -12.03 1.84 27.52
C ASP A 152 -12.76 0.55 27.13
N GLY A 153 -12.03 -0.56 27.03
CA GLY A 153 -12.59 -1.84 26.61
C GLY A 153 -13.72 -2.37 27.50
N ALA A 154 -13.75 -1.98 28.78
CA ALA A 154 -14.78 -2.40 29.72
C ALA A 154 -16.10 -1.64 29.55
N SER A 155 -16.09 -0.46 28.92
CA SER A 155 -17.27 0.39 28.74
C SER A 155 -18.29 -0.13 27.71
N TYR A 156 -17.87 -1.01 26.82
CA TYR A 156 -18.71 -1.53 25.73
C TYR A 156 -19.61 -2.67 26.19
N ALA A 157 -20.81 -2.80 25.60
CA ALA A 157 -21.83 -3.72 26.11
C ALA A 157 -21.52 -5.19 25.79
N ASN A 158 -20.80 -5.47 24.70
CA ASN A 158 -20.52 -6.83 24.26
C ASN A 158 -19.19 -6.95 23.50
N LYS A 159 -18.76 -8.21 23.29
CA LYS A 159 -17.49 -8.54 22.61
C LYS A 159 -17.42 -8.07 21.16
N GLY A 160 -18.55 -8.03 20.46
CA GLY A 160 -18.61 -7.56 19.07
C GLY A 160 -18.34 -6.06 18.98
N GLU A 161 -18.91 -5.27 19.89
CA GLU A 161 -18.72 -3.82 19.94
C GLU A 161 -17.26 -3.43 20.22
N VAL A 162 -16.57 -4.14 21.13
CA VAL A 162 -15.15 -3.87 21.38
C VAL A 162 -14.29 -4.26 20.18
N ALA A 163 -14.56 -5.42 19.58
CA ALA A 163 -13.81 -5.86 18.41
C ALA A 163 -13.98 -4.87 17.23
N GLN A 164 -15.19 -4.33 17.03
CA GLN A 164 -15.43 -3.32 16.01
C GLN A 164 -14.72 -2.00 16.33
N ALA A 165 -14.80 -1.52 17.57
CA ALA A 165 -14.11 -0.29 17.99
C ALA A 165 -12.58 -0.39 17.84
N ILE A 166 -12.01 -1.56 18.12
CA ILE A 166 -10.59 -1.85 17.89
C ILE A 166 -10.25 -1.74 16.39
N LEU A 167 -11.06 -2.35 15.52
CA LEU A 167 -10.82 -2.28 14.07
C LEU A 167 -10.94 -0.86 13.55
N ASP A 168 -11.95 -0.12 14.01
CA ASP A 168 -12.17 1.27 13.61
C ASP A 168 -10.98 2.12 14.03
N LYS A 169 -10.46 1.92 15.25
CA LYS A 169 -9.28 2.64 15.77
C LYS A 169 -7.98 2.26 15.08
N GLN A 170 -7.83 1.01 14.64
CA GLN A 170 -6.67 0.56 13.86
C GLN A 170 -6.73 1.02 12.39
N ALA A 171 -7.94 1.31 11.88
CA ALA A 171 -8.15 1.83 10.54
C ALA A 171 -8.02 3.36 10.45
N GLU A 172 -7.98 4.06 11.58
CA GLU A 172 -7.63 5.49 11.63
C GLU A 172 -6.15 5.67 11.22
N PRO A 173 -5.84 6.50 10.21
CA PRO A 173 -4.46 6.85 9.92
C PRO A 173 -3.89 7.60 11.12
N VAL A 174 -2.76 7.11 11.66
CA VAL A 174 -1.96 7.85 12.64
C VAL A 174 -1.46 9.11 11.94
N ILE A 175 -2.15 10.22 12.15
CA ILE A 175 -1.60 11.54 11.88
C ILE A 175 -0.59 11.73 13.00
N GLU A 176 0.70 11.55 12.71
CA GLU A 176 1.74 12.04 13.62
C GLU A 176 1.61 13.56 13.67
N ASP A 177 1.00 14.05 14.75
CA ASP A 177 1.02 15.46 15.12
C ASP A 177 2.49 15.88 15.28
N THR A 178 3.05 16.54 14.27
CA THR A 178 4.19 17.41 14.47
C THR A 178 3.73 18.54 15.36
N ASP A 179 4.11 18.46 16.64
CA ASP A 179 4.03 19.49 17.66
C ASP A 179 4.56 20.82 17.12
N ASN A 180 3.63 21.65 16.63
CA ASN A 180 3.86 23.08 16.44
C ASN A 180 3.76 23.71 17.82
N GLY A 181 4.91 23.79 18.50
CA GLY A 181 5.08 24.65 19.65
C GLY A 181 4.93 26.12 19.22
N GLU A 182 3.71 26.64 19.36
CA GLU A 182 3.47 28.07 19.50
C GLU A 182 3.39 28.40 21.00
N PRO A 183 4.02 29.47 21.45
CA PRO A 183 3.20 30.46 22.13
C PRO A 183 3.52 31.91 21.70
N THR A 184 2.52 32.49 21.03
CA THR A 184 1.82 33.75 21.38
C THR A 184 2.64 35.03 21.65
N ALA A 185 2.46 35.97 20.72
CA ALA A 185 1.93 37.33 20.91
C ALA A 185 2.67 38.36 21.80
N ASP A 186 3.23 39.35 21.09
CA ASP A 186 3.02 40.80 21.20
C ASP A 186 3.11 41.51 22.57
N ALA A 187 4.09 42.41 22.67
CA ALA A 187 3.94 43.68 23.39
C ALA A 187 4.72 44.80 22.68
N ASP A 188 3.94 45.75 22.17
CA ASP A 188 4.27 47.03 21.56
C ASP A 188 4.82 48.06 22.57
N GLY A 189 5.59 49.04 22.08
CA GLY A 189 5.67 50.40 22.66
C GLY A 189 6.84 50.77 23.57
N GLY A 190 7.87 51.41 22.99
CA GLY A 190 8.15 52.83 23.23
C GLY A 190 8.99 53.31 24.45
N GLU A 191 9.99 54.13 24.10
CA GLU A 191 10.56 55.31 24.80
C GLU A 191 11.87 55.22 25.61
N ASP A 192 12.84 55.97 25.06
CA ASP A 192 13.93 56.77 25.66
C ASP A 192 15.03 56.12 26.52
N THR A 193 16.28 56.21 26.05
CA THR A 193 17.15 57.36 26.38
C THR A 193 18.47 57.37 25.62
N ASP A 194 19.02 58.59 25.54
CA ASP A 194 20.15 59.11 24.77
C ASP A 194 21.55 58.50 24.99
N GLN A 195 22.39 58.85 24.01
CA GLN A 195 23.77 59.37 24.11
C GLN A 195 24.99 58.45 23.89
N ASP A 196 25.78 58.97 22.94
CA ASP A 196 27.25 59.01 22.85
C ASP A 196 28.02 57.71 22.59
N ASP A 197 29.14 57.67 21.88
CA ASP A 197 29.85 58.52 20.91
C ASP A 197 31.12 57.70 20.58
N GLN A 198 31.77 57.97 19.44
CA GLN A 198 33.14 57.57 19.05
C GLN A 198 33.37 56.10 18.64
N VAL A 199 33.58 55.78 17.36
CA VAL A 199 34.80 56.01 16.54
C VAL A 199 36.07 55.46 17.20
N THR A 200 36.61 54.37 16.67
CA THR A 200 37.95 54.35 16.07
C THR A 200 38.24 53.02 15.36
N GLU A 201 39.09 53.16 14.34
CA GLU A 201 39.65 52.16 13.41
C GLU A 201 40.20 50.87 14.02
#